data_AF-E4Y576-F1
#
_entry.id   AF-E4Y576-F1
#
_cell.length_a   1.000
_cell.length_b   1.000
_cell.length_c   1.000
_cell.angle_alpha   90.00
_cell.angle_beta   90.00
_cell.angle_gamma   90.00
#
_symmetry.space_group_name_H-M   'P 1'
#
loop_
_entity.id
_entity.type
_entity.pdbx_description
1 polymer ?
#
loop_
_entity_poly.entity_id
_entity_poly.type
_entity_poly.pdbx_seq_one_letter_code
_entity_poly.pdbx_strand_id
1 'polypeptide(L)'
;MGGADDTFRTLAVMMAYAGGWGSDSQNPTANSDFDTELQRLEDKYTNYGCYCWIDGVDNGVIGGGKVRDFTDFQCKELYRCYKCVNIDYSSNYTEVNYSADLTVDDDGNRIIDCSVNAQSDAENICECDKRFAEKIALSESDCSMGIGGHPKGDYCMDENLRTVTGTRLDNGAAGSFDSRNMCEKAFPDHNKDKCCGIYPNRNPYDSAAQDCCETTDPTTGNKSYKKLQIGKCEDFGGRVVVSEAGNPHSYFALLDMITN
;
A
#
# COMPACT_ATOMS: atom_id res chain seq x y z
N MET A 1 13.74 19.00 5.95
CA MET A 1 13.40 19.12 4.52
C MET A 1 13.14 17.70 4.08
N GLY A 2 11.89 17.25 4.21
CA GLY A 2 11.52 15.86 3.91
C GLY A 2 11.20 15.73 2.43
N GLY A 3 11.94 14.87 1.73
CA GLY A 3 11.74 14.52 0.33
C GLY A 3 11.20 13.09 0.16
N ALA A 4 11.01 12.64 -1.08
CA ALA A 4 10.59 11.26 -1.38
C ALA A 4 11.54 10.20 -0.78
N ASP A 5 12.84 10.49 -0.70
CA ASP A 5 13.83 9.64 0.00
C ASP A 5 13.50 9.41 1.48
N ASP A 6 13.00 10.42 2.19
CA ASP A 6 12.62 10.29 3.60
C ASP A 6 11.37 9.39 3.76
N THR A 7 10.50 9.32 2.74
CA THR A 7 9.30 8.46 2.80
C THR A 7 9.62 6.98 2.68
N PHE A 8 10.46 6.58 1.71
CA PHE A 8 10.88 5.17 1.62
C PHE A 8 11.68 4.79 2.86
N ARG A 9 12.56 5.67 3.35
CA ARG A 9 13.35 5.40 4.54
C ARG A 9 12.48 5.11 5.77
N THR A 10 11.41 5.87 5.99
CA THR A 10 10.46 5.63 7.10
C THR A 10 9.73 4.30 6.93
N LEU A 11 9.26 4.00 5.72
CA LEU A 11 8.67 2.70 5.39
C LEU A 11 9.66 1.54 5.62
N ALA A 12 10.91 1.70 5.23
CA ALA A 12 11.96 0.69 5.38
C ALA A 12 12.24 0.36 6.84
N VAL A 13 12.08 1.31 7.77
CA VAL A 13 12.13 1.04 9.21
C VAL A 13 11.03 0.06 9.64
N MET A 14 9.80 0.27 9.17
CA MET A 14 8.69 -0.65 9.45
C MET A 14 8.93 -2.02 8.82
N MET A 15 9.45 -2.06 7.60
CA MET A 15 9.79 -3.31 6.91
C MET A 15 10.86 -4.09 7.66
N ALA A 16 11.94 -3.43 8.09
CA ALA A 16 12.99 -4.03 8.91
C ALA A 16 12.41 -4.60 10.21
N TYR A 17 11.58 -3.81 10.91
CA TYR A 17 10.96 -4.22 12.16
C TYR A 17 10.05 -5.44 11.97
N ALA A 18 9.15 -5.40 10.98
CA ALA A 18 8.23 -6.48 10.64
C ALA A 18 8.96 -7.75 10.17
N GLY A 19 10.08 -7.60 9.48
CA GLY A 19 10.98 -8.70 9.07
C GLY A 19 11.81 -9.29 10.22
N GLY A 20 11.64 -8.80 11.45
CA GLY A 20 12.35 -9.29 12.63
C GLY A 20 13.77 -8.73 12.81
N TRP A 21 14.15 -7.71 12.05
CA TRP A 21 15.44 -7.04 12.22
C TRP A 21 15.41 -6.12 13.46
N GLY A 22 16.56 -6.02 14.14
CA GLY A 22 16.70 -5.27 15.39
C GLY A 22 16.16 -6.01 16.62
N SER A 23 16.45 -5.48 17.81
CA SER A 23 15.95 -6.03 19.08
C SER A 23 14.60 -5.44 19.46
N ASP A 24 13.75 -6.27 20.08
CA ASP A 24 12.43 -5.86 20.56
C ASP A 24 12.53 -4.65 21.50
N SER A 25 11.60 -3.69 21.35
CA SER A 25 11.55 -2.46 22.15
C SER A 25 12.85 -1.64 22.17
N GLN A 26 13.74 -1.83 21.18
CA GLN A 26 14.91 -0.98 20.96
C GLN A 26 14.68 -0.11 19.73
N ASN A 27 15.16 1.13 19.78
CA ASN A 27 15.14 1.99 18.61
C ASN A 27 16.03 1.37 17.50
N PRO A 28 15.48 1.05 16.31
CA PRO A 28 16.23 0.45 15.21
C PRO A 28 17.50 1.25 14.83
N THR A 29 17.47 2.57 15.00
CA THR A 29 18.59 3.49 14.70
C THR A 29 19.80 3.30 15.63
N ALA A 30 19.65 2.59 16.75
CA ALA A 30 20.75 2.33 17.67
C ALA A 30 21.70 1.22 17.18
N ASN A 31 21.31 0.46 16.16
CA ASN A 31 22.14 -0.58 15.56
C ASN A 31 23.11 0.04 14.54
N SER A 32 24.40 -0.33 14.60
CA SER A 32 25.42 0.16 13.67
C SER A 32 25.14 -0.15 12.21
N ASP A 33 24.38 -1.22 11.94
CA ASP A 33 24.07 -1.69 10.59
C ASP A 33 22.74 -1.11 10.07
N PHE A 34 22.12 -0.18 10.79
CA PHE A 34 20.81 0.40 10.46
C PHE A 34 20.74 0.96 9.05
N ASP A 35 21.69 1.84 8.68
CA ASP A 35 21.71 2.42 7.34
C ASP A 35 21.94 1.36 6.26
N THR A 36 22.73 0.33 6.57
CA THR A 36 22.99 -0.77 5.63
C THR A 36 21.74 -1.61 5.42
N GLU A 37 20.96 -1.87 6.47
CA GLU A 37 19.71 -2.62 6.36
C GLU A 37 18.65 -1.84 5.58
N LEU A 38 18.50 -0.54 5.82
CA LEU A 38 17.55 0.27 5.05
C LEU A 38 17.92 0.30 3.57
N GLN A 39 19.22 0.45 3.25
CA GLN A 39 19.68 0.38 1.86
C GLN A 39 19.41 -1.00 1.24
N ARG A 40 19.64 -2.09 1.98
CA ARG A 40 19.35 -3.45 1.52
C ARG A 40 17.87 -3.63 1.18
N LEU A 41 16.97 -3.06 1.99
CA LEU A 41 15.53 -3.09 1.75
C LEU A 41 15.15 -2.23 0.52
N GLU A 42 15.77 -1.06 0.36
CA GLU A 42 15.59 -0.22 -0.81
C GLU A 42 15.99 -0.95 -2.09
N ASP A 43 17.20 -1.51 -2.13
CA ASP A 43 17.72 -2.25 -3.28
C ASP A 43 16.83 -3.47 -3.61
N LYS A 44 16.31 -4.13 -2.57
CA LYS A 44 15.47 -5.31 -2.73
C LYS A 44 14.06 -5.00 -3.22
N TYR A 45 13.43 -3.93 -2.74
CA TYR A 45 12.01 -3.71 -2.97
C TYR A 45 11.69 -2.60 -3.96
N THR A 46 12.68 -1.84 -4.42
CA THR A 46 12.47 -0.80 -5.44
C THR A 46 12.87 -1.30 -6.83
N ASN A 47 12.57 -0.51 -7.86
CA ASN A 47 12.90 -0.81 -9.25
C ASN A 47 12.41 -2.21 -9.69
N TYR A 48 11.21 -2.59 -9.26
CA TYR A 48 10.72 -3.96 -9.40
C TYR A 48 9.30 -4.03 -9.96
N GLY A 49 9.08 -4.93 -10.92
CA GLY A 49 7.77 -5.24 -11.46
C GLY A 49 7.07 -4.02 -12.06
N CYS A 50 5.77 -3.88 -11.78
CA CYS A 50 4.88 -2.89 -12.37
C CYS A 50 4.47 -1.76 -11.41
N TYR A 51 4.79 -1.86 -10.11
CA TYR A 51 4.37 -0.91 -9.09
C TYR A 51 5.43 -0.54 -8.05
N CYS A 52 6.47 -1.37 -7.84
CA CYS A 52 7.42 -1.13 -6.75
C CYS A 52 8.50 -0.12 -7.17
N TRP A 53 8.22 1.18 -6.98
CA TRP A 53 9.12 2.30 -7.30
C TRP A 53 9.86 2.07 -8.63
N ILE A 54 9.08 1.88 -9.71
CA ILE A 54 9.57 1.35 -10.99
C ILE A 54 10.60 2.24 -11.70
N ASP A 55 10.78 3.48 -11.23
CA ASP A 55 11.77 4.47 -11.70
C ASP A 55 12.62 4.98 -10.51
N GLY A 56 12.73 4.22 -9.41
CA GLY A 56 13.42 4.61 -8.17
C GLY A 56 12.56 5.40 -7.17
N VAL A 57 13.08 5.56 -5.95
CA VAL A 57 12.35 6.15 -4.81
C VAL A 57 12.03 7.63 -4.98
N ASP A 58 12.93 8.38 -5.63
CA ASP A 58 12.77 9.81 -5.95
C ASP A 58 11.48 10.13 -6.73
N ASN A 59 11.00 9.19 -7.53
CA ASN A 59 9.79 9.35 -8.35
C ASN A 59 8.52 8.94 -7.61
N GLY A 60 8.66 8.48 -6.36
CA GLY A 60 7.57 7.95 -5.54
C GLY A 60 7.01 6.64 -6.08
N VAL A 61 5.94 6.16 -5.45
CA VAL A 61 5.24 4.96 -5.90
C VAL A 61 4.40 5.31 -7.14
N ILE A 62 4.88 4.89 -8.30
CA ILE A 62 4.15 4.96 -9.57
C ILE A 62 4.00 3.56 -10.15
N GLY A 63 2.92 3.34 -10.90
CA GLY A 63 2.69 2.02 -11.49
C GLY A 63 1.40 1.93 -12.28
N GLY A 64 1.32 0.86 -13.06
CA GLY A 64 0.18 0.62 -13.94
C GLY A 64 0.13 -0.83 -14.41
N GLY A 65 -1.07 -1.31 -14.68
CA GLY A 65 -1.28 -2.63 -15.27
C GLY A 65 -1.39 -3.80 -14.28
N LYS A 66 -1.20 -5.00 -14.82
CA LYS A 66 -1.30 -6.26 -14.09
C LYS A 66 -0.04 -6.51 -13.25
N VAL A 67 -0.24 -6.96 -12.02
CA VAL A 67 0.84 -7.31 -11.09
C VAL A 67 1.54 -8.58 -11.55
N ARG A 68 2.83 -8.70 -11.25
CA ARG A 68 3.65 -9.85 -11.64
C ARG A 68 3.69 -10.96 -10.60
N ASP A 69 3.80 -10.57 -9.35
CA ASP A 69 3.91 -11.48 -8.22
C ASP A 69 3.25 -10.86 -6.98
N PHE A 70 3.40 -11.52 -5.83
CA PHE A 70 2.81 -11.04 -4.59
C PHE A 70 3.45 -9.73 -4.10
N THR A 71 4.76 -9.54 -4.29
CA THR A 71 5.46 -8.31 -3.87
C THR A 71 4.98 -7.11 -4.70
N ASP A 72 4.94 -7.24 -6.02
CA ASP A 72 4.41 -6.25 -6.95
C ASP A 72 2.92 -5.96 -6.67
N PHE A 73 2.17 -6.97 -6.23
CA PHE A 73 0.82 -6.77 -5.71
C PHE A 73 0.77 -5.90 -4.46
N GLN A 74 1.67 -6.08 -3.48
CA GLN A 74 1.69 -5.21 -2.31
C GLN A 74 2.07 -3.77 -2.66
N CYS A 75 3.02 -3.56 -3.58
CA CYS A 75 3.36 -2.23 -4.08
C CYS A 75 2.17 -1.56 -4.78
N LYS A 76 1.36 -2.33 -5.51
CA LYS A 76 0.10 -1.83 -6.10
C LYS A 76 -0.90 -1.40 -5.03
N GLU A 77 -1.01 -2.13 -3.94
CA GLU A 77 -1.92 -1.78 -2.86
C GLU A 77 -1.43 -0.54 -2.10
N LEU A 78 -0.11 -0.40 -1.89
CA LEU A 78 0.50 0.83 -1.35
C LEU A 78 0.23 2.03 -2.25
N TYR A 79 0.50 1.90 -3.56
CA TYR A 79 0.17 2.91 -4.57
C TYR A 79 -1.29 3.38 -4.48
N ARG A 80 -2.22 2.43 -4.33
CA ARG A 80 -3.66 2.72 -4.21
C ARG A 80 -3.98 3.48 -2.93
N CYS A 81 -3.36 3.08 -1.83
CA CYS A 81 -3.52 3.71 -0.53
C CYS A 81 -3.04 5.17 -0.57
N TYR A 82 -1.81 5.42 -1.02
CA TYR A 82 -1.27 6.78 -1.22
C TYR A 82 -2.09 7.62 -2.18
N LYS A 83 -2.55 7.03 -3.30
CA LYS A 83 -3.43 7.74 -4.23
C LYS A 83 -4.71 8.21 -3.56
N CYS A 84 -5.28 7.40 -2.67
CA CYS A 84 -6.45 7.82 -1.90
C CYS A 84 -6.14 8.90 -0.87
N VAL A 85 -4.98 8.85 -0.20
CA VAL A 85 -4.58 9.91 0.73
C VAL A 85 -4.55 11.25 0.00
N ASN A 86 -3.92 11.29 -1.18
CA ASN A 86 -3.84 12.51 -1.98
C ASN A 86 -5.22 13.03 -2.42
N ILE A 87 -6.16 12.13 -2.73
CA ILE A 87 -7.54 12.49 -3.12
C ILE A 87 -8.34 13.00 -1.91
N ASP A 88 -8.29 12.29 -0.79
CA ASP A 88 -9.13 12.56 0.38
C ASP A 88 -8.70 13.82 1.14
N TYR A 89 -7.40 14.11 1.16
CA TYR A 89 -6.81 15.22 1.93
C TYR A 89 -6.31 16.39 1.07
N SER A 90 -6.30 16.25 -0.25
CA SER A 90 -5.65 17.22 -1.16
C SER A 90 -4.17 17.49 -0.80
N SER A 91 -3.54 16.54 -0.12
CA SER A 91 -2.14 16.55 0.29
C SER A 91 -1.28 15.75 -0.69
N ASN A 92 0.03 15.91 -0.64
CA ASN A 92 0.97 14.98 -1.25
C ASN A 92 1.55 14.08 -0.16
N TYR A 93 1.35 12.76 -0.26
CA TYR A 93 1.84 11.81 0.74
C TYR A 93 3.34 11.94 1.01
N THR A 94 4.14 12.40 0.04
CA THR A 94 5.58 12.60 0.23
C THR A 94 5.95 13.79 1.11
N GLU A 95 4.99 14.66 1.44
CA GLU A 95 5.19 15.89 2.20
C GLU A 95 4.66 15.78 3.65
N VAL A 96 3.98 14.68 3.97
CA VAL A 96 3.37 14.44 5.27
C VAL A 96 4.32 13.60 6.13
N ASN A 97 4.68 14.12 7.30
CA ASN A 97 5.44 13.37 8.29
C ASN A 97 4.48 12.65 9.23
N TYR A 98 4.80 11.41 9.58
CA TYR A 98 4.08 10.63 10.58
C TYR A 98 5.08 9.96 11.54
N SER A 99 4.58 9.42 12.64
CA SER A 99 5.33 8.59 13.60
C SER A 99 4.71 7.20 13.71
N ALA A 100 5.47 6.22 14.16
CA ALA A 100 4.96 4.89 14.44
C ALA A 100 5.63 4.36 15.70
N ASP A 101 4.82 3.81 16.61
CA ASP A 101 5.31 3.15 17.80
C ASP A 101 5.55 1.67 17.49
N LEU A 102 6.78 1.22 17.70
CA LEU A 102 7.20 -0.17 17.48
C LEU A 102 7.26 -0.88 18.82
N THR A 103 6.34 -1.82 19.03
CA THR A 103 6.17 -2.52 20.32
C THR A 103 6.01 -4.02 20.12
N VAL A 104 6.06 -4.78 21.21
CA VAL A 104 5.82 -6.22 21.21
C VAL A 104 4.64 -6.49 22.15
N ASP A 105 3.70 -7.31 21.70
CA ASP A 105 2.55 -7.71 22.52
C ASP A 105 2.93 -8.79 23.55
N ASP A 106 1.98 -9.16 24.41
CA ASP A 106 2.18 -10.15 25.47
C ASP A 106 2.52 -11.56 24.93
N ASP A 107 2.17 -11.84 23.67
CA ASP A 107 2.46 -13.10 22.97
C ASP A 107 3.82 -13.09 22.26
N GLY A 108 4.55 -11.96 22.31
CA GLY A 108 5.84 -11.80 21.65
C GLY A 108 5.74 -11.39 20.18
N ASN A 109 4.55 -11.02 19.68
CA ASN A 109 4.39 -10.55 18.32
C ASN A 109 4.78 -9.08 18.20
N ARG A 110 5.47 -8.75 17.12
CA ARG A 110 5.83 -7.39 16.77
C ARG A 110 4.61 -6.62 16.28
N ILE A 111 4.34 -5.48 16.93
CA ILE A 111 3.23 -4.58 16.66
C ILE A 111 3.78 -3.23 16.18
N ILE A 112 3.18 -2.71 15.11
CA ILE A 112 3.39 -1.35 14.61
C ILE A 112 2.10 -0.57 14.92
N ASP A 113 2.20 0.50 15.70
CA ASP A 113 1.06 1.33 16.08
C ASP A 113 1.15 2.73 15.44
N CYS A 114 0.15 3.05 14.62
CA CYS A 114 0.01 4.33 13.93
C CYS A 114 -0.91 5.32 14.66
N SER A 115 -1.58 4.90 15.73
CA SER A 115 -2.54 5.72 16.48
C SER A 115 -1.90 6.88 17.27
N VAL A 116 -0.56 6.91 17.33
CA VAL A 116 0.22 8.05 17.85
C VAL A 116 0.09 9.30 16.97
N ASN A 117 -0.34 9.15 15.73
CA ASN A 117 -0.68 10.26 14.85
C ASN A 117 -2.11 10.72 15.13
N ALA A 118 -2.35 12.03 15.13
CA ALA A 118 -3.72 12.52 15.14
C ALA A 118 -4.47 12.01 13.90
N GLN A 119 -5.77 11.68 14.06
CA GLN A 119 -6.59 11.12 12.99
C GLN A 119 -6.70 12.06 11.78
N SER A 120 -5.82 11.85 10.81
CA SER A 120 -5.49 12.75 9.70
C SER A 120 -4.81 11.99 8.56
N ASP A 121 -4.27 12.71 7.58
CA ASP A 121 -3.43 12.12 6.53
C ASP A 121 -2.22 11.36 7.09
N ALA A 122 -1.60 11.85 8.16
CA ALA A 122 -0.44 11.21 8.78
C ALA A 122 -0.72 9.79 9.30
N GLU A 123 -1.82 9.59 10.04
CA GLU A 123 -2.23 8.25 10.51
C GLU A 123 -2.49 7.31 9.32
N ASN A 124 -3.18 7.79 8.28
CA ASN A 124 -3.54 6.97 7.14
C ASN A 124 -2.32 6.58 6.28
N ILE A 125 -1.34 7.46 6.13
CA ILE A 125 -0.07 7.12 5.47
C ILE A 125 0.69 6.08 6.29
N CYS A 126 0.77 6.26 7.62
CA CYS A 126 1.38 5.27 8.50
C CYS A 126 0.70 3.89 8.36
N GLU A 127 -0.64 3.85 8.33
CA GLU A 127 -1.39 2.60 8.16
C GLU A 127 -1.16 1.97 6.77
N CYS A 128 -1.03 2.79 5.70
CA CYS A 128 -0.63 2.31 4.38
C CYS A 128 0.73 1.59 4.43
N ASP A 129 1.70 2.22 5.10
CA ASP A 129 3.09 1.79 5.19
C ASP A 129 3.22 0.54 6.07
N LYS A 130 2.57 0.54 7.22
CA LYS A 130 2.44 -0.62 8.11
C LYS A 130 1.89 -1.84 7.38
N ARG A 131 0.77 -1.70 6.67
CA ARG A 131 0.19 -2.79 5.90
C ARG A 131 1.17 -3.33 4.86
N PHE A 132 1.89 -2.44 4.18
CA PHE A 132 2.92 -2.88 3.23
C PHE A 132 4.02 -3.67 3.92
N ALA A 133 4.60 -3.14 5.00
CA ALA A 133 5.66 -3.78 5.76
C ALA A 133 5.26 -5.17 6.26
N GLU A 134 4.10 -5.31 6.89
CA GLU A 134 3.57 -6.59 7.37
C GLU A 134 3.37 -7.61 6.23
N LYS A 135 2.87 -7.17 5.08
CA LYS A 135 2.65 -8.06 3.93
C LYS A 135 3.94 -8.43 3.22
N ILE A 136 4.94 -7.57 3.22
CA ILE A 136 6.27 -7.90 2.70
C ILE A 136 6.97 -8.91 3.61
N ALA A 137 6.92 -8.74 4.93
CA ALA A 137 7.45 -9.72 5.88
C ALA A 137 6.79 -11.10 5.72
N LEU A 138 5.46 -11.12 5.53
CA LEU A 138 4.73 -12.34 5.17
C LEU A 138 5.25 -12.96 3.86
N SER A 139 5.46 -12.15 2.82
CA SER A 139 5.97 -12.62 1.53
C SER A 139 7.36 -13.26 1.65
N GLU A 140 8.25 -12.66 2.43
CA GLU A 140 9.59 -13.22 2.67
C GLU A 140 9.52 -14.56 3.42
N SER A 141 8.69 -14.63 4.46
CA SER A 141 8.46 -15.84 5.24
C SER A 141 7.89 -16.96 4.36
N ASP A 142 6.83 -16.69 3.60
CA ASP A 142 6.17 -17.67 2.73
C ASP A 142 7.09 -18.13 1.59
N CYS A 143 7.86 -17.20 1.00
CA CYS A 143 8.90 -17.56 0.02
C CYS A 143 9.96 -18.50 0.63
N SER A 144 10.45 -18.18 1.83
CA SER A 144 11.49 -18.97 2.51
C SER A 144 11.00 -20.38 2.88
N MET A 145 9.71 -20.52 3.16
CA MET A 145 9.05 -21.82 3.38
C MET A 145 8.72 -22.58 2.09
N GLY A 146 8.93 -21.98 0.91
CA GLY A 146 8.58 -22.57 -0.38
C GLY A 146 7.06 -22.66 -0.60
N ILE A 147 6.27 -21.83 0.08
CA ILE A 147 4.84 -21.73 -0.14
C ILE A 147 4.62 -21.06 -1.50
N GLY A 148 3.77 -21.64 -2.33
CA GLY A 148 3.45 -21.13 -3.67
C GLY A 148 1.95 -21.13 -3.95
N GLY A 149 1.57 -20.64 -5.13
CA GLY A 149 0.18 -20.72 -5.60
C GLY A 149 -0.76 -19.67 -4.98
N HIS A 150 -0.24 -18.56 -4.46
CA HIS A 150 -1.09 -17.48 -3.99
C HIS A 150 -1.85 -16.84 -5.18
N PRO A 151 -3.15 -16.51 -5.06
CA PRO A 151 -3.96 -15.99 -6.19
C PRO A 151 -3.48 -14.68 -6.82
N LYS A 152 -2.53 -14.00 -6.18
CA LYS A 152 -1.92 -12.74 -6.65
C LYS A 152 -0.52 -12.91 -7.23
N GLY A 153 -0.03 -14.15 -7.37
CA GLY A 153 1.30 -14.47 -7.88
C GLY A 153 2.20 -15.04 -6.78
N ASP A 154 3.41 -15.45 -7.17
CA ASP A 154 4.37 -16.09 -6.27
C ASP A 154 4.87 -15.16 -5.17
N TYR A 155 5.24 -15.73 -4.02
CA TYR A 155 5.78 -14.96 -2.89
C TYR A 155 7.25 -14.59 -3.06
N CYS A 156 8.00 -15.43 -3.78
CA CYS A 156 9.39 -15.15 -4.09
C CYS A 156 9.48 -14.13 -5.22
N MET A 157 10.29 -13.10 -5.01
CA MET A 157 10.64 -12.16 -6.06
C MET A 157 11.50 -12.83 -7.14
N ASP A 158 11.28 -12.47 -8.40
CA ASP A 158 12.05 -12.91 -9.56
C ASP A 158 12.94 -11.77 -10.06
N GLU A 159 14.26 -11.94 -9.99
CA GLU A 159 15.23 -10.95 -10.45
C GLU A 159 15.11 -10.62 -11.97
N ASN A 160 14.39 -11.42 -12.76
CA ASN A 160 14.05 -11.07 -14.15
C ASN A 160 12.99 -9.96 -14.26
N LEU A 161 12.32 -9.62 -13.16
CA LEU A 161 11.36 -8.52 -13.06
C LEU A 161 11.99 -7.22 -12.56
N ARG A 162 13.32 -7.20 -12.36
CA ARG A 162 14.07 -5.96 -12.09
C ARG A 162 13.98 -5.05 -13.30
N THR A 163 13.49 -3.84 -13.05
CA THR A 163 13.29 -2.82 -14.08
C THR A 163 14.61 -2.37 -14.70
N VAL A 164 14.56 -1.79 -15.89
CA VAL A 164 15.74 -1.26 -16.59
C VAL A 164 16.47 -0.13 -15.83
N THR A 165 15.84 0.46 -14.82
CA THR A 165 16.44 1.47 -13.93
C THR A 165 17.09 0.85 -12.68
N GLY A 166 16.83 -0.43 -12.42
CA GLY A 166 17.35 -1.15 -11.26
C GLY A 166 18.60 -1.97 -11.55
N THR A 167 19.22 -2.45 -10.47
CA THR A 167 20.30 -3.44 -10.50
C THR A 167 19.78 -4.75 -9.93
N ARG A 168 20.14 -5.87 -10.55
CA ARG A 168 19.80 -7.20 -10.05
C ARG A 168 20.66 -7.56 -8.84
N LEU A 169 20.04 -8.18 -7.85
CA LEU A 169 20.72 -8.56 -6.61
C LEU A 169 21.52 -9.86 -6.73
N ASP A 170 21.19 -10.73 -7.68
CA ASP A 170 21.82 -12.04 -7.85
C ASP A 170 23.20 -11.96 -8.51
N ASN A 171 23.44 -10.97 -9.37
CA ASN A 171 24.65 -10.87 -10.16
C ASN A 171 25.16 -9.44 -10.39
N GLY A 172 24.48 -8.41 -9.87
CA GLY A 172 24.87 -7.01 -10.03
C GLY A 172 24.73 -6.45 -11.46
N ALA A 173 24.12 -7.19 -12.39
CA ALA A 173 23.82 -6.69 -13.73
C ALA A 173 22.64 -5.71 -13.70
N ALA A 174 22.53 -4.87 -14.73
CA ALA A 174 21.34 -4.04 -14.93
C ALA A 174 20.09 -4.92 -15.10
N GLY A 175 18.95 -4.44 -14.57
CA GLY A 175 17.65 -5.05 -14.83
C GLY A 175 17.26 -4.93 -16.31
N SER A 176 16.35 -5.79 -16.74
CA SER A 176 15.93 -5.90 -18.14
C SER A 176 14.42 -5.74 -18.35
N PHE A 177 13.66 -5.60 -17.27
CA PHE A 177 12.21 -5.49 -17.34
C PHE A 177 11.78 -4.08 -17.71
N ASP A 178 11.16 -3.92 -18.87
CA ASP A 178 10.61 -2.64 -19.31
C ASP A 178 9.19 -2.47 -18.75
N SER A 179 9.09 -1.93 -17.53
CA SER A 179 7.82 -1.73 -16.83
C SER A 179 6.83 -0.85 -17.60
N ARG A 180 7.30 0.04 -18.47
CA ARG A 180 6.44 0.95 -19.23
C ARG A 180 5.72 0.25 -20.38
N ASN A 181 6.36 -0.75 -20.97
CA ASN A 181 5.83 -1.46 -22.13
C ASN A 181 5.31 -2.87 -21.81
N MET A 182 5.83 -3.51 -20.77
CA MET A 182 5.46 -4.88 -20.43
C MET A 182 4.23 -4.94 -19.53
N CYS A 183 3.99 -3.93 -18.68
CA CYS A 183 2.88 -3.95 -17.72
C CYS A 183 1.52 -3.74 -18.40
N GLU A 184 0.82 -4.85 -18.66
CA GLU A 184 -0.48 -4.86 -19.34
C GLU A 184 -1.53 -4.02 -18.60
N LYS A 185 -1.95 -2.90 -19.21
CA LYS A 185 -3.05 -2.07 -18.71
C LYS A 185 -4.38 -2.74 -19.08
N ALA A 186 -5.14 -3.16 -18.06
CA ALA A 186 -6.40 -3.86 -18.28
C ALA A 186 -7.50 -2.97 -18.92
N PHE A 187 -7.42 -1.64 -18.77
CA PHE A 187 -8.40 -0.70 -19.30
C PHE A 187 -7.73 0.65 -19.66
N PRO A 188 -8.31 1.44 -20.59
CA PRO A 188 -7.86 2.81 -20.88
C PRO A 188 -7.93 3.70 -19.64
N ASP A 189 -7.26 4.86 -19.69
CA ASP A 189 -7.12 5.78 -18.56
C ASP A 189 -8.48 6.16 -17.93
N HIS A 190 -8.78 5.51 -16.81
CA HIS A 190 -9.90 5.84 -15.95
C HIS A 190 -9.49 6.97 -15.02
N ASN A 191 -10.33 8.00 -14.93
CA ASN A 191 -10.10 9.13 -14.03
C ASN A 191 -10.41 8.67 -12.60
N LYS A 192 -9.40 8.10 -11.93
CA LYS A 192 -9.52 7.63 -10.55
C LYS A 192 -9.62 8.83 -9.59
N ASP A 193 -10.82 9.38 -9.46
CA ASP A 193 -11.14 10.64 -8.80
C ASP A 193 -11.80 10.49 -7.41
N LYS A 194 -12.23 9.26 -7.07
CA LYS A 194 -12.83 8.93 -5.78
C LYS A 194 -12.20 7.69 -5.15
N CYS A 195 -12.47 7.48 -3.87
CA CYS A 195 -11.92 6.38 -3.09
C CYS A 195 -12.98 5.62 -2.28
N CYS A 196 -12.81 4.30 -2.22
CA CYS A 196 -13.75 3.37 -1.60
C CYS A 196 -13.03 2.40 -0.67
N GLY A 197 -13.54 2.20 0.53
CA GLY A 197 -12.90 1.41 1.59
C GLY A 197 -12.40 2.25 2.76
N ILE A 198 -11.96 1.56 3.80
CA ILE A 198 -11.33 2.17 4.97
C ILE A 198 -9.83 1.92 4.86
N TYR A 199 -9.01 2.89 5.28
CA TYR A 199 -7.57 2.71 5.37
C TYR A 199 -7.22 1.52 6.28
N PRO A 200 -6.17 0.76 5.94
CA PRO A 200 -5.29 0.88 4.77
C PRO A 200 -5.80 0.19 3.48
N ASN A 201 -7.02 -0.35 3.47
CA ASN A 201 -7.60 -1.07 2.31
C ASN A 201 -8.48 -0.18 1.41
N ARG A 202 -8.23 1.13 1.42
CA ARG A 202 -8.96 2.10 0.62
C ARG A 202 -8.40 2.15 -0.80
N ASN A 203 -9.30 2.07 -1.77
CA ASN A 203 -8.96 1.85 -3.16
C ASN A 203 -9.55 2.95 -4.06
N PRO A 204 -8.74 3.54 -4.95
CA PRO A 204 -9.22 4.55 -5.87
C PRO A 204 -10.10 3.92 -6.96
N TYR A 205 -11.07 4.69 -7.43
CA TYR A 205 -12.03 4.33 -8.48
C TYR A 205 -12.43 5.55 -9.30
N ASP A 206 -12.95 5.27 -10.50
CA ASP A 206 -13.50 6.27 -11.40
C ASP A 206 -15.00 6.37 -11.14
N SER A 207 -15.42 7.52 -10.62
CA SER A 207 -16.81 7.78 -10.23
C SER A 207 -17.78 7.84 -11.41
N ALA A 208 -17.28 7.95 -12.65
CA ALA A 208 -18.09 7.84 -13.86
C ALA A 208 -18.32 6.39 -14.30
N ALA A 209 -17.60 5.42 -13.72
CA ALA A 209 -17.69 4.00 -14.07
C ALA A 209 -18.11 3.09 -12.90
N GLN A 210 -17.84 3.49 -11.67
CA GLN A 210 -18.05 2.65 -10.49
C GLN A 210 -18.67 3.41 -9.32
N ASP A 211 -19.45 2.71 -8.50
CA ASP A 211 -19.96 3.15 -7.21
C ASP A 211 -19.14 2.55 -6.06
N CYS A 212 -19.04 3.28 -4.94
CA CYS A 212 -18.64 2.69 -3.67
C CYS A 212 -19.86 2.14 -2.94
N CYS A 213 -19.91 0.83 -2.75
CA CYS A 213 -21.03 0.13 -2.15
C CYS A 213 -20.71 -0.29 -0.71
N GLU A 214 -21.49 0.20 0.24
CA GLU A 214 -21.45 -0.25 1.64
C GLU A 214 -22.45 -1.39 1.83
N THR A 215 -21.97 -2.54 2.33
CA THR A 215 -22.82 -3.63 2.82
C THR A 215 -22.62 -3.78 4.33
N THR A 216 -23.64 -4.29 5.02
CA THR A 216 -23.58 -4.57 6.45
C THR A 216 -23.73 -6.07 6.66
N ASP A 217 -22.79 -6.66 7.40
CA ASP A 217 -22.90 -8.05 7.80
C ASP A 217 -24.11 -8.21 8.73
N PRO A 218 -25.08 -9.10 8.41
CA PRO A 218 -26.33 -9.20 9.16
C PRO A 218 -26.14 -9.82 10.56
N THR A 219 -25.01 -10.44 10.84
CA THR A 219 -24.73 -11.14 12.11
C THR A 219 -23.97 -10.22 13.08
N THR A 220 -22.97 -9.51 12.56
CA THR A 220 -22.04 -8.70 13.35
C THR A 220 -22.36 -7.21 13.30
N GLY A 221 -23.13 -6.76 12.31
CA GLY A 221 -23.34 -5.33 12.04
C GLY A 221 -22.12 -4.64 11.44
N ASN A 222 -21.06 -5.39 11.13
CA ASN A 222 -19.84 -4.82 10.57
C ASN A 222 -20.07 -4.35 9.14
N LYS A 223 -19.56 -3.15 8.85
CA LYS A 223 -19.65 -2.55 7.51
C LYS A 223 -18.49 -3.02 6.64
N SER A 224 -18.78 -3.26 5.37
CA SER A 224 -17.79 -3.55 4.34
C SER A 224 -18.03 -2.69 3.11
N TYR A 225 -16.96 -2.37 2.38
CA TYR A 225 -17.01 -1.44 1.27
C TYR A 225 -16.44 -2.11 0.02
N LYS A 226 -17.17 -2.02 -1.10
CA LYS A 226 -16.76 -2.63 -2.35
C LYS A 226 -17.04 -1.71 -3.53
N LYS A 227 -16.07 -1.63 -4.44
CA LYS A 227 -16.25 -0.98 -5.74
C LYS A 227 -17.08 -1.86 -6.65
N LEU A 228 -18.20 -1.35 -7.14
CA LEU A 228 -19.08 -2.04 -8.06
C LEU A 228 -19.34 -1.17 -9.29
N GLN A 229 -19.75 -1.76 -10.40
CA GLN A 229 -20.22 -0.97 -11.55
C GLN A 229 -21.43 -0.13 -11.13
N ILE A 230 -21.62 1.03 -11.76
CA ILE A 230 -22.73 1.92 -11.43
C ILE A 230 -24.07 1.17 -11.48
N GLY A 231 -24.89 1.37 -10.44
CA GLY A 231 -26.22 0.74 -10.33
C GLY A 231 -26.20 -0.73 -9.90
N LYS A 232 -25.03 -1.29 -9.57
CA LYS A 232 -24.91 -2.67 -9.08
C LYS A 232 -24.94 -2.82 -7.57
N CYS A 233 -24.90 -1.75 -6.80
CA CYS A 233 -24.80 -1.86 -5.34
C CYS A 233 -26.02 -2.54 -4.69
N GLU A 234 -27.22 -2.20 -5.15
CA GLU A 234 -28.47 -2.77 -4.64
C GLU A 234 -28.58 -4.28 -4.95
N ASP A 235 -28.04 -4.75 -6.08
CA ASP A 235 -27.98 -6.17 -6.45
C ASP A 235 -27.21 -7.01 -5.40
N PHE A 236 -26.34 -6.37 -4.60
CA PHE A 236 -25.58 -7.01 -3.51
C PHE A 236 -26.12 -6.67 -2.12
N GLY A 237 -27.35 -6.12 -2.03
CA GLY A 237 -27.96 -5.72 -0.75
C GLY A 237 -27.22 -4.58 -0.05
N GLY A 238 -26.46 -3.78 -0.80
CA GLY A 238 -25.72 -2.64 -0.27
C GLY A 238 -26.38 -1.30 -0.61
N ARG A 239 -25.78 -0.23 -0.11
CA ARG A 239 -26.13 1.16 -0.43
C ARG A 239 -24.94 1.91 -1.00
N VAL A 240 -25.20 2.76 -1.99
CA VAL A 240 -24.16 3.61 -2.58
C VAL A 240 -23.80 4.71 -1.57
N VAL A 241 -22.51 4.81 -1.26
CA VAL A 241 -21.98 5.76 -0.30
C VAL A 241 -20.88 6.63 -0.89
N VAL A 242 -20.73 7.83 -0.35
CA VAL A 242 -19.63 8.75 -0.64
C VAL A 242 -18.97 9.12 0.69
N SER A 243 -17.65 9.30 0.67
CA SER A 243 -16.95 9.74 1.87
C SER A 243 -17.20 11.23 2.13
N GLU A 244 -17.24 11.59 3.41
CA GLU A 244 -17.29 12.97 3.85
C GLU A 244 -16.01 13.71 3.44
N ALA A 245 -16.16 14.94 2.93
CA ALA A 245 -15.03 15.75 2.51
C ALA A 245 -14.12 16.03 3.71
N GLY A 246 -12.83 15.69 3.60
CA GLY A 246 -11.86 15.81 4.69
C GLY A 246 -12.00 14.76 5.80
N ASN A 247 -12.96 13.82 5.71
CA ASN A 247 -13.13 12.74 6.67
C ASN A 247 -13.36 11.40 5.94
N PRO A 248 -12.29 10.73 5.46
CA PRO A 248 -12.41 9.50 4.68
C PRO A 248 -12.87 8.28 5.48
N HIS A 249 -12.95 8.40 6.81
CA HIS A 249 -13.48 7.36 7.71
C HIS A 249 -15.01 7.43 7.85
N SER A 250 -15.63 8.53 7.39
CA SER A 250 -17.06 8.76 7.44
C SER A 250 -17.67 8.62 6.04
N TYR A 251 -18.78 7.89 5.97
CA TYR A 251 -19.55 7.66 4.74
C TYR A 251 -21.00 8.07 4.95
N PHE A 252 -21.58 8.77 3.97
CA PHE A 252 -23.01 9.08 3.90
C PHE A 252 -23.62 8.49 2.62
N ALA A 253 -24.93 8.22 2.65
CA ALA A 253 -25.59 7.63 1.49
C ALA A 253 -25.79 8.70 0.40
N LEU A 254 -25.58 8.32 -0.86
CA LEU A 254 -25.67 9.26 -1.98
C LEU A 254 -27.11 9.82 -2.15
N LEU A 255 -28.12 9.05 -1.72
CA LEU A 255 -29.52 9.48 -1.66
C LEU A 255 -29.75 10.65 -0.68
N ASP A 256 -28.92 10.79 0.35
CA ASP A 256 -29.00 11.89 1.33
C ASP A 256 -28.48 13.22 0.76
N MET A 257 -27.85 13.21 -0.42
CA MET A 257 -27.42 14.42 -1.14
C MET A 257 -28.51 15.04 -2.00
N ILE A 258 -29.56 14.29 -2.35
CA ILE A 258 -30.63 14.76 -3.26
C ILE A 258 -31.72 15.52 -2.49
N THR A 259 -31.73 15.40 -1.15
CA THR A 259 -32.73 15.98 -0.25
C THR A 259 -32.30 17.27 0.44
N ASN A 260 -31.13 17.81 0.11
CA ASN A 260 -30.65 19.15 0.52
C ASN A 260 -30.28 20.00 -0.71
#